data_AF-A0A652KYA9-F1
#
_entry.id   AF-A0A652KYA9-F1
#
_cell.length_a   1.000
_cell.length_b   1.000
_cell.length_c   1.000
_cell.angle_alpha   90.00
_cell.angle_beta   90.00
_cell.angle_gamma   90.00
#
_symmetry.space_group_name_H-M   'P 1'
#
loop_
_entity.id
_entity.type
_entity.pdbx_description
1 polymer ?
#
loop_
_entity_poly.entity_id
_entity_poly.type
_entity_poly.pdbx_seq_one_letter_code
_entity_poly.pdbx_strand_id
1 'polypeptide(L)' 'RGEIARAREISAGLGLDDLGAGSHHSGETFNLRWIYTHMIEEYARHNGHADLLRERIDGATGD' A
#
# COMPACT_ATOMS: atom_id res chain seq x y z
N ARG A 1 10.70 -10.92 -2.28
CA ARG A 1 10.23 -11.23 -3.66
C ARG A 1 9.03 -12.18 -3.68
N GLY A 2 8.95 -13.17 -2.76
CA GLY A 2 7.80 -14.09 -2.66
C GLY A 2 6.45 -13.40 -2.45
N GLU A 3 6.34 -12.46 -1.51
CA GLU A 3 5.08 -11.73 -1.26
C GLU A 3 4.55 -10.97 -2.48
N ILE A 4 5.43 -10.34 -3.25
CA ILE A 4 5.05 -9.61 -4.47
C ILE A 4 4.55 -10.59 -5.54
N ALA A 5 5.22 -11.73 -5.72
CA ALA A 5 4.78 -12.77 -6.64
C ALA A 5 3.41 -13.31 -6.23
N ARG A 6 3.22 -13.59 -4.93
CA ARG A 6 1.96 -14.06 -4.38
C ARG A 6 0.82 -13.06 -4.57
N ALA A 7 1.07 -11.78 -4.31
CA ALA A 7 0.08 -10.72 -4.52
C ALA A 7 -0.34 -10.62 -5.99
N ARG A 8 0.62 -10.75 -6.93
CA ARG A 8 0.34 -10.78 -8.37
C ARG A 8 -0.47 -12.00 -8.78
N GLU A 9 -0.16 -13.18 -8.26
CA GLU A 9 -0.94 -14.39 -8.53
C GLU A 9 -2.39 -14.25 -8.07
N ILE A 10 -2.61 -13.67 -6.87
CA ILE A 10 -3.95 -13.47 -6.30
C ILE A 10 -4.76 -12.49 -7.15
N SER A 11 -4.14 -11.40 -7.61
CA SER A 11 -4.85 -10.36 -8.37
C SER A 11 -4.91 -10.60 -9.88
N ALA A 12 -4.21 -11.60 -10.41
CA ALA A 12 -4.08 -11.82 -11.86
C ALA A 12 -5.41 -11.95 -12.61
N GLY A 13 -6.45 -12.47 -11.95
CA GLY A 13 -7.78 -12.67 -12.53
C GLY A 13 -8.80 -11.58 -12.20
N LEU A 14 -8.41 -10.54 -11.45
CA LEU A 14 -9.33 -9.52 -10.95
C LEU A 14 -9.24 -8.24 -11.78
N GLY A 15 -10.40 -7.67 -12.09
CA GLY A 15 -10.55 -6.31 -12.56
C GLY A 15 -10.29 -5.29 -11.45
N LEU A 16 -9.87 -4.08 -11.83
CA LEU A 16 -9.63 -2.99 -10.87
C LEU A 16 -10.90 -2.57 -10.12
N ASP A 17 -12.07 -2.77 -10.71
CA ASP A 17 -13.35 -2.40 -10.11
C ASP A 17 -14.05 -3.58 -9.42
N ASP A 18 -13.42 -4.76 -9.39
CA ASP A 18 -13.92 -5.93 -8.67
C ASP A 18 -13.83 -5.69 -7.16
N LEU A 19 -14.95 -5.89 -6.47
CA LEU A 19 -15.04 -5.77 -5.01
C LEU A 19 -14.35 -6.94 -4.31
N GLY A 20 -13.62 -6.64 -3.24
CA GLY A 20 -13.05 -7.65 -2.36
C GLY A 20 -14.12 -8.50 -1.68
N ALA A 21 -13.82 -9.78 -1.49
CA ALA A 21 -14.72 -10.73 -0.83
C ALA A 21 -14.80 -10.56 0.71
N GLY A 22 -13.95 -9.71 1.29
CA GLY A 22 -13.89 -9.48 2.74
C GLY A 22 -14.61 -8.20 3.14
N SER A 23 -15.27 -8.23 4.31
CA SER A 23 -15.75 -7.02 4.96
C SER A 23 -14.60 -6.36 5.71
N HIS A 24 -14.35 -5.08 5.43
CA HIS A 24 -13.48 -4.26 6.26
C HIS A 24 -14.06 -4.13 7.67
N HIS A 25 -13.25 -3.74 8.66
CA HIS A 25 -13.76 -3.51 10.02
C HIS A 25 -14.84 -2.41 10.08
N SER A 26 -14.88 -1.52 9.07
CA SER A 26 -15.93 -0.50 8.91
C SER A 26 -17.23 -1.05 8.32
N GLY A 27 -17.27 -2.32 7.90
CA GLY A 27 -18.38 -2.91 7.17
C GLY A 27 -18.38 -2.59 5.66
N GLU A 28 -17.42 -1.80 5.19
CA GLU A 28 -17.28 -1.43 3.78
C GLU A 28 -16.57 -2.54 2.98
N THR A 29 -16.84 -2.55 1.68
CA THR A 29 -16.09 -3.36 0.71
C THR A 29 -15.35 -2.41 -0.23
N PHE A 30 -14.11 -2.76 -0.55
CA PHE A 30 -13.25 -1.95 -1.42
C PHE A 30 -12.95 -2.73 -2.69
N ASN A 31 -12.88 -2.02 -3.82
CA ASN A 31 -12.42 -2.60 -5.05
C ASN A 31 -10.89 -2.67 -5.10
N LEU A 32 -10.36 -3.49 -6.01
CA LEU A 32 -8.92 -3.69 -6.16
C LEU A 32 -8.15 -2.39 -6.44
N ARG A 33 -8.76 -1.45 -7.17
CA ARG A 33 -8.22 -0.11 -7.42
C ARG A 33 -7.99 0.64 -6.13
N TRP A 34 -8.98 0.69 -5.24
CA TRP A 34 -8.86 1.34 -3.95
C TRP A 34 -7.73 0.71 -3.14
N ILE A 35 -7.67 -0.62 -3.09
CA ILE A 35 -6.62 -1.35 -2.35
C ILE A 35 -5.23 -0.97 -2.84
N TYR A 36 -4.99 -0.95 -4.16
CA TYR A 36 -3.69 -0.60 -4.72
C TYR A 36 -3.30 0.85 -4.46
N THR A 37 -4.22 1.79 -4.67
CA THR A 37 -3.95 3.21 -4.39
C THR A 37 -3.64 3.40 -2.90
N HIS A 38 -4.42 2.77 -2.02
CA HIS A 38 -4.21 2.85 -0.58
C HIS A 38 -2.84 2.28 -0.17
N MET A 39 -2.40 1.18 -0.77
CA MET A 39 -1.07 0.63 -0.47
C MET A 39 0.08 1.52 -0.92
N ILE A 40 -0.07 2.23 -2.04
CA ILE A 40 0.92 3.21 -2.50
C ILE A 40 0.97 4.39 -1.54
N GLU A 41 -0.19 4.94 -1.16
CA GLU A 41 -0.28 6.04 -0.20
C GLU A 41 0.33 5.69 1.14
N GLU A 42 -0.02 4.51 1.68
CA GLU A 42 0.49 4.04 2.95
C GLU A 42 2.01 3.82 2.92
N TYR A 43 2.54 3.32 1.81
CA TYR A 43 3.98 3.17 1.61
C TYR A 43 4.68 4.54 1.55
N ALA A 44 4.11 5.51 0.83
CA ALA A 44 4.63 6.87 0.77
C ALA A 44 4.63 7.55 2.15
N ARG A 45 3.54 7.40 2.93
CA ARG A 45 3.41 7.93 4.29
C ARG A 45 4.51 7.38 5.21
N HIS A 46 4.74 6.06 5.16
CA HIS A 46 5.81 5.45 5.94
C HIS A 46 7.21 5.88 5.50
N ASN A 47 7.44 6.04 4.19
CA ASN A 47 8.72 6.53 3.70
C ASN A 47 8.98 7.96 4.15
N GLY A 48 7.97 8.84 4.13
CA GLY A 48 8.09 10.19 4.68
C GLY A 48 8.42 10.18 6.18
N HIS A 49 7.79 9.30 6.96
CA HIS A 49 8.13 9.14 8.37
C HIS A 49 9.56 8.62 8.59
N ALA A 50 9.99 7.65 7.79
CA ALA A 50 11.36 7.12 7.83
C ALA A 50 12.39 8.18 7.43
N ASP A 51 12.05 9.03 6.46
CA ASP A 51 12.91 10.12 6.00
C ASP A 51 13.12 11.15 7.11
N LEU A 52 12.06 11.60 7.79
CA LEU A 52 12.19 12.49 8.96
C LEU A 52 13.08 11.91 10.07
N LEU A 53 13.04 10.59 10.27
CA LEU A 53 13.94 9.93 11.23
C LEU A 53 15.38 9.88 10.72
N ARG A 54 15.58 9.59 9.43
CA ARG A 54 16.89 9.60 8.77
C ARG A 54 17.53 11.00 8.89
N GLU A 55 16.81 12.05 8.52
CA GLU A 55 17.27 13.45 8.56
C GLU A 55 17.72 13.87 9.97
N ARG A 56 17.03 13.40 11.01
CA ARG A 56 17.43 13.67 12.40
C ARG A 56 18.70 12.95 12.82
N ILE A 57 19.00 11.80 12.22
CA ILE A 57 20.16 10.99 12.56
C ILE A 57 21.39 11.49 11.81
N ASP A 58 21.27 11.78 10.51
CA ASP A 58 22.39 12.18 9.66
C ASP A 58 22.60 13.71 9.58
N GLY A 59 21.63 14.51 10.02
CA GLY A 59 21.68 15.97 9.98
C GLY A 59 21.52 16.56 8.58
N ALA A 60 21.19 15.73 7.59
CA ALA A 60 20.99 16.12 6.20
C ALA A 60 19.50 16.06 5.84
N THR A 61 18.93 17.23 5.54
CA THR A 61 17.55 17.35 5.02
C THR A 61 17.47 16.79 3.60
N GLY A 62 16.33 16.24 3.21
CA GLY A 62 16.08 15.63 1.90
C GLY A 62 16.35 16.56 0.70
N ASP A 63 16.62 15.93 -0.46
CA ASP A 63 16.88 16.57 -1.76
C ASP A 63 15.69 17.38 -2.32
#